data_AF-A0A2K3NMU3-F1
#
_entry.id   AF-A0A2K3NMU3-F1
#
_cell.length_a   1.000
_cell.length_b   1.000
_cell.length_c   1.000
_cell.angle_alpha   90.00
_cell.angle_beta   90.00
_cell.angle_gamma   90.00
#
_symmetry.space_group_name_H-M   'P 1'
#
loop_
_entity.id
_entity.type
_entity.pdbx_description
1 polymer ?
#
loop_
_entity_poly.entity_id
_entity_poly.type
_entity_poly.pdbx_seq_one_letter_code
_entity_poly.pdbx_strand_id
1 'polypeptide(L)'
;MWPGILTATGKPQLIDGGIKLKPGQAINITAPKEWSGRFWGRRGCAHLIPPATENASQEIVEANLNVPELEANRQLHWQSLH
;
A
#
# COMPACT_ATOMS: atom_id res chain seq x y z
N MET A 1 -4.96 -5.04 7.57
CA MET A 1 -3.91 -5.21 6.52
C MET A 1 -2.92 -4.06 6.54
N TRP A 2 -1.73 -4.20 5.96
CA TRP A 2 -0.76 -3.09 5.80
C TRP A 2 -0.44 -2.87 4.31
N PRO A 3 -1.13 -1.94 3.62
CA PRO A 3 -0.69 -1.47 2.31
C PRO A 3 0.71 -0.86 2.38
N GLY A 4 1.63 -1.39 1.58
CA GLY A 4 2.90 -0.77 1.26
C GLY A 4 2.80 -0.01 -0.07
N ILE A 5 3.52 1.10 -0.15
CA ILE A 5 3.55 1.99 -1.30
C ILE A 5 5.00 2.26 -1.65
N LEU A 6 5.39 1.96 -2.88
CA LEU A 6 6.69 2.32 -3.42
C LEU A 6 6.48 3.30 -4.56
N THR A 7 6.96 4.51 -4.38
CA THR A 7 6.94 5.54 -5.42
C THR A 7 8.17 5.42 -6.30
N ALA A 8 8.01 5.63 -7.61
CA ALA A 8 9.13 5.69 -8.54
C ALA A 8 10.06 6.88 -8.24
N THR A 9 11.32 6.75 -8.65
CA THR A 9 12.35 7.78 -8.43
C THR A 9 11.94 9.13 -9.00
N GLY A 10 12.17 10.21 -8.23
CA GLY A 10 11.87 11.57 -8.66
C GLY A 10 10.40 12.01 -8.48
N LYS A 11 9.57 11.19 -7.82
CA LYS A 11 8.18 11.52 -7.46
C LYS A 11 8.00 11.56 -5.93
N PRO A 12 7.08 12.37 -5.40
CA PRO A 12 6.86 12.47 -3.96
C PRO A 12 6.29 11.16 -3.39
N GLN A 13 6.83 10.71 -2.27
CA GLN A 13 6.33 9.55 -1.53
C GLN A 13 4.87 9.76 -1.09
N LEU A 14 4.04 8.72 -1.26
CA LEU A 14 2.67 8.72 -0.77
C LEU A 14 2.60 8.01 0.58
N ILE A 15 1.92 8.63 1.55
CA ILE A 15 1.65 8.09 2.90
C ILE A 15 2.89 7.45 3.52
N ASP A 16 4.05 8.12 3.40
CA ASP A 16 5.34 7.68 3.92
C ASP A 16 5.69 6.20 3.63
N GLY A 17 5.23 5.68 2.49
CA GLY A 17 5.51 4.33 2.03
C GLY A 17 4.56 3.24 2.55
N GLY A 18 3.55 3.58 3.34
CA GLY A 18 2.49 2.65 3.74
C GLY A 18 1.84 2.95 5.08
N ILE A 19 0.69 2.33 5.33
CA ILE A 19 -0.14 2.60 6.52
C ILE A 19 -0.86 1.34 7.01
N LYS A 20 -1.14 1.27 8.32
CA LYS A 20 -1.99 0.21 8.88
C LYS A 20 -3.46 0.51 8.63
N LEU A 21 -4.17 -0.44 8.00
CA LEU A 21 -5.62 -0.44 7.94
C LEU A 21 -6.17 -1.47 8.93
N LYS A 22 -7.08 -1.02 9.81
CA LYS A 22 -7.90 -1.91 10.64
C LYS A 22 -8.97 -2.61 9.77
N PRO A 23 -9.51 -3.74 10.23
CA PRO A 23 -10.69 -4.36 9.61
C PRO A 23 -11.81 -3.34 9.34
N GLY A 24 -12.38 -3.34 8.12
CA GLY A 24 -13.42 -2.39 7.72
C GLY A 24 -12.96 -0.95 7.52
N GLN A 25 -11.70 -0.63 7.80
CA GLN A 25 -11.15 0.70 7.54
C GLN A 25 -10.83 0.87 6.06
N ALA A 26 -11.19 2.04 5.53
CA ALA A 26 -10.79 2.47 4.22
C ALA A 26 -9.99 3.78 4.28
N ILE A 27 -9.11 3.96 3.31
CA ILE A 27 -8.41 5.22 3.09
C ILE A 27 -8.45 5.59 1.62
N ASN A 28 -8.43 6.89 1.39
CA ASN A 28 -8.31 7.45 0.06
C ASN A 28 -6.92 8.10 -0.05
N ILE A 29 -6.16 7.69 -1.06
CA ILE A 29 -4.83 8.22 -1.34
C ILE A 29 -4.92 9.07 -2.59
N THR A 30 -4.52 10.33 -2.51
CA THR A 30 -4.44 11.21 -3.68
C THR A 30 -3.06 11.06 -4.30
N ALA A 31 -2.99 10.45 -5.49
CA ALA A 31 -1.77 10.40 -6.27
C ALA A 31 -1.60 11.70 -7.08
N PRO A 32 -0.41 12.32 -7.07
CA PRO A 32 -0.15 13.49 -7.90
C PRO A 32 -0.07 13.11 -9.38
N LYS A 33 -0.15 14.14 -10.23
CA LYS A 33 0.04 14.03 -11.68
C LYS A 33 1.35 13.29 -11.99
N GLU A 34 1.34 12.44 -13.02
CA GLU A 34 2.54 11.69 -13.46
C GLU A 34 3.14 10.79 -12.37
N TRP A 35 2.35 10.35 -11.39
CA TRP A 35 2.82 9.42 -10.38
C TRP A 35 2.86 7.99 -10.95
N SER A 36 3.96 7.30 -10.70
CA SER A 36 4.11 5.87 -10.99
C SER A 36 4.69 5.16 -9.79
N GLY A 37 4.27 3.92 -9.59
CA GLY A 37 4.73 3.14 -8.45
C GLY A 37 4.03 1.80 -8.30
N ARG A 38 4.35 1.16 -7.16
CA ARG A 38 3.83 -0.14 -6.78
C ARG A 38 3.06 -0.03 -5.47
N PHE A 39 1.98 -0.78 -5.41
CA PHE A 39 1.23 -1.00 -4.19
C PHE A 39 1.24 -2.49 -3.86
N TRP A 40 1.26 -2.82 -2.59
CA TRP A 40 1.05 -4.20 -2.18
C TRP A 40 0.33 -4.27 -0.84
N GLY A 41 -0.62 -5.19 -0.71
CA GLY A 41 -1.23 -5.49 0.58
C GLY A 41 -0.39 -6.50 1.33
N ARG A 42 0.05 -6.19 2.56
CA ARG A 42 0.58 -7.19 3.49
C ARG A 42 -0.52 -7.67 4.44
N ARG A 43 -0.73 -8.98 4.51
CA ARG A 43 -1.56 -9.65 5.52
C ARG A 43 -0.64 -10.44 6.47
N GLY A 44 -1.08 -10.63 7.72
CA GLY A 44 -0.32 -11.43 8.70
C GLY A 44 0.81 -10.71 9.45
N CYS A 45 0.86 -9.36 9.48
CA CYS A 45 1.78 -8.65 10.36
C CYS A 45 1.32 -8.75 11.83
N ALA A 46 1.54 -9.89 12.48
CA ALA A 46 1.69 -9.93 13.93
C ALA A 46 3.03 -9.24 14.26
N HIS A 47 3.02 -8.23 15.10
CA HIS A 47 4.25 -7.68 15.67
C HIS A 47 4.84 -8.79 16.55
N LEU A 48 5.73 -9.61 15.98
CA LEU A 48 6.29 -10.76 16.67
C LEU A 48 7.23 -10.28 17.79
N ILE A 49 6.82 -10.54 19.03
CA ILE A 49 7.78 -10.92 20.07
C ILE A 49 8.25 -12.35 19.70
N PRO A 50 9.55 -12.63 19.47
CA PRO A 50 10.03 -13.97 19.08
C PRO A 50 10.14 -14.90 20.32
N PRO A 51 10.02 -16.25 20.17
CA PRO A 51 10.84 -17.02 19.22
C PRO A 51 10.08 -17.96 18.26
N ALA A 52 10.52 -17.86 17.00
CA ALA A 52 10.67 -18.89 15.98
C ALA A 52 9.45 -19.68 15.44
N THR A 53 9.62 -20.08 14.18
CA THR A 53 8.94 -21.20 13.48
C THR A 53 7.49 -21.04 13.07
N GLU A 54 7.16 -19.94 12.42
CA GLU A 54 6.26 -20.05 11.26
C GLU A 54 6.72 -18.98 10.29
N ASN A 55 7.07 -19.40 9.07
CA ASN A 55 7.14 -18.46 7.96
C ASN A 55 5.77 -17.81 7.93
N ALA A 56 5.62 -16.60 8.46
CA ALA A 56 4.43 -15.82 8.26
C ALA A 56 4.36 -15.66 6.74
N SER A 57 3.57 -16.51 6.08
CA SER A 57 3.34 -16.46 4.66
C SER A 57 2.65 -15.13 4.42
N GLN A 58 3.47 -14.10 4.17
CA GLN A 58 2.98 -12.80 3.79
C GLN A 58 2.34 -13.01 2.43
N GLU A 59 1.01 -13.08 2.42
CA GLU A 59 0.27 -12.94 1.17
C GLU A 59 0.48 -11.50 0.71
N ILE A 60 1.45 -11.33 -0.21
CA ILE A 60 1.73 -10.06 -0.86
C ILE A 60 0.89 -10.05 -2.13
N VAL A 61 -0.17 -9.24 -2.13
CA VAL A 61 -0.92 -8.95 -3.36
C VAL A 61 -0.36 -7.67 -3.94
N GLU A 62 0.41 -7.77 -5.03
CA GLU A 62 1.03 -6.63 -5.71
C GLU A 62 0.13 -6.07 -6.82
N ALA A 63 0.07 -4.74 -6.91
CA ALA A 63 -0.55 -4.02 -8.00
C ALA A 63 0.39 -2.90 -8.48
N ASN A 64 0.64 -2.86 -9.79
CA ASN A 64 1.37 -1.77 -10.43
C ASN A 64 0.38 -0.70 -10.88
N LEU A 65 0.66 0.55 -10.58
CA LEU A 65 -0.20 1.66 -10.98
C LEU A 65 0.60 2.77 -11.65
N ASN A 66 0.11 3.19 -12.82
CA ASN A 66 0.60 4.35 -13.55
C ASN A 66 -0.54 5.37 -13.64
N VAL A 67 -0.31 6.59 -13.15
CA VAL A 67 -1.25 7.71 -13.24
C VAL A 67 -0.80 8.62 -14.39
N PRO A 68 -1.48 8.61 -15.55
CA PRO A 68 -1.07 9.37 -16.73
C PRO A 68 -1.18 10.88 -16.51
N GLU A 69 -0.49 11.64 -17.35
CA GLU A 69 -0.35 13.09 -17.24
C GLU A 69 -1.68 13.83 -17.10
N LEU A 70 -2.73 13.34 -17.74
CA LEU A 70 -4.03 14.00 -17.80
C LEU A 70 -4.90 13.72 -16.55
N GLU A 71 -4.46 12.84 -15.64
CA GLU A 71 -5.20 12.42 -14.45
C GLU A 71 -4.52 12.91 -13.15
N ALA A 72 -4.48 14.23 -12.95
CA ALA A 72 -4.11 14.77 -11.64
C ALA A 72 -5.17 14.40 -10.60
N ASN A 73 -4.72 14.01 -9.39
CA ASN A 73 -5.58 13.71 -8.23
C ASN A 73 -6.42 12.43 -8.35
N ARG A 74 -5.91 11.38 -9.02
CA ARG A 74 -6.56 10.07 -8.99
C ARG A 74 -6.68 9.60 -7.53
N GLN A 75 -7.91 9.36 -7.11
CA GLN A 75 -8.23 8.91 -5.76
C GLN A 75 -8.17 7.38 -5.71
N LEU A 76 -7.21 6.85 -4.96
CA LEU A 76 -7.04 5.40 -4.79
C LEU A 76 -7.79 4.98 -3.54
N HIS A 77 -8.84 4.18 -3.73
CA HIS A 77 -9.64 3.64 -2.65
C HIS A 77 -9.08 2.28 -2.20
N TRP A 78 -8.73 2.16 -0.92
CA TRP A 78 -8.30 0.91 -0.31
C TRP A 78 -9.24 0.55 0.84
N GLN A 79 -9.73 -0.70 0.87
CA GLN A 79 -10.60 -1.21 1.92
C GLN A 79 -10.04 -2.54 2.47
N SER A 80 -9.91 -2.64 3.80
CA SER A 80 -9.62 -3.93 4.45
C SER A 80 -10.90 -4.75 4.49
N LEU A 81 -10.97 -5.80 3.68
CA LEU A 81 -12.16 -6.67 3.62
C LEU A 81 -12.34 -7.54 4.87
N HIS A 82 -11.30 -7.74 5.68
CA HIS A 82 -11.32 -8.51 6.93
C HIS A 82 -10.34 -7.88 7.93
#